data_AF-A0A972T6Z2-F1
#
_entry.id   AF-A0A972T6Z2-F1
#
_cell.length_a   1.000
_cell.length_b   1.000
_cell.length_c   1.000
_cell.angle_alpha   90.00
_cell.angle_beta   90.00
_cell.angle_gamma   90.00
#
_symmetry.space_group_name_H-M   'P 1'
#
loop_
_entity.id
_entity.type
_entity.pdbx_description
1 polymer ?
#
loop_
_entity_poly.entity_id
_entity_poly.type
_entity_poly.pdbx_seq_one_letter_code
_entity_poly.pdbx_strand_id
1 'polypeptide(L)'
;MTNASPGMIDVNQAELEELCNLPFINRPLAEKIIAGRPYQTLQDLRRVNGIGKATVQRLQPFLVVSSQPVENLPPSQDQKSSPPPEAATPLPEPEPAFSNLTIENPPLPAEQPLPEPATGEAQRLPPESSQPEAATPPPVSFPFEQPSQVKEVFPSFGAAPVDRSQILLWGSVVALLILFLSLLFNLGILSVINGGVRYARVNRVADLEQRLSILSKDTENLRQEVSSLRARLDGLEALTGRMDALEQESAALRTQAEQLSGQMDSLNRQLEETRSQLSQLDQRVSVFDRFLERLRSLLNETLPVQP
;
A
#
# COMPACT_ATOMS: atom_id res chain seq x y z
N MET A 1 -27.17 -2.08 -27.03
CA MET A 1 -26.94 -2.25 -28.48
C MET A 1 -25.47 -1.96 -28.73
N THR A 2 -24.62 -2.99 -28.69
CA THR A 2 -23.17 -2.88 -28.91
C THR A 2 -22.89 -2.78 -30.40
N ASN A 3 -22.18 -1.72 -30.81
CA ASN A 3 -22.00 -1.29 -32.19
C ASN A 3 -20.65 -1.79 -32.74
N ALA A 4 -20.45 -3.11 -32.82
CA ALA A 4 -19.29 -3.70 -33.48
C ALA A 4 -19.66 -5.05 -34.12
N SER A 5 -19.17 -5.28 -35.34
CA SER A 5 -19.42 -6.51 -36.12
C SER A 5 -19.04 -7.77 -35.32
N PRO A 6 -19.67 -8.95 -35.56
CA PRO A 6 -19.68 -10.13 -34.67
C PRO A 6 -18.35 -10.92 -34.56
N GLY A 7 -17.23 -10.22 -34.38
CA GLY A 7 -15.90 -10.80 -34.17
C GLY A 7 -14.77 -9.77 -33.99
N MET A 8 -15.05 -8.46 -34.14
CA MET A 8 -14.08 -7.39 -33.92
C MET A 8 -14.48 -6.57 -32.71
N ILE A 9 -13.56 -6.43 -31.76
CA ILE A 9 -13.78 -5.72 -30.50
C ILE A 9 -13.29 -4.27 -30.65
N ASP A 10 -14.14 -3.31 -30.32
CA ASP A 10 -13.77 -1.89 -30.36
C ASP A 10 -12.99 -1.49 -29.12
N VAL A 11 -11.74 -1.09 -29.26
CA VAL A 11 -10.88 -0.73 -28.13
C VAL A 11 -11.47 0.39 -27.26
N ASN A 12 -12.20 1.34 -27.86
CA ASN A 12 -12.74 2.51 -27.17
C ASN A 12 -14.09 2.24 -26.48
N GLN A 13 -14.86 1.26 -26.99
CA GLN A 13 -16.19 0.93 -26.46
C GLN A 13 -16.26 -0.40 -25.72
N ALA A 14 -15.25 -1.26 -25.87
CA ALA A 14 -15.27 -2.61 -25.33
C ALA A 14 -15.43 -2.63 -23.81
N GLU A 15 -16.11 -3.64 -23.30
CA GLU A 15 -16.17 -3.86 -21.86
C GLU A 15 -14.95 -4.66 -21.37
N LEU A 16 -14.74 -4.69 -20.06
CA LEU A 16 -13.62 -5.39 -19.45
C LEU A 16 -13.58 -6.87 -19.87
N GLU A 17 -14.74 -7.52 -19.88
CA GLU A 17 -14.90 -8.92 -20.24
C GLU A 17 -14.58 -9.17 -21.72
N GLU A 18 -15.01 -8.27 -22.60
CA GLU A 18 -14.72 -8.35 -24.03
C GLU A 18 -13.21 -8.20 -24.30
N LEU A 19 -12.53 -7.29 -23.60
CA LEU A 19 -11.08 -7.15 -23.68
C LEU A 19 -10.32 -8.37 -23.13
N CYS A 20 -10.86 -9.06 -22.12
CA CYS A 20 -10.26 -10.28 -21.56
C CYS A 20 -10.40 -11.50 -22.48
N ASN A 21 -11.36 -11.50 -23.40
CA ASN A 21 -11.52 -12.56 -24.40
C ASN A 21 -10.46 -12.51 -25.51
N LEU A 22 -9.68 -11.42 -25.58
CA LEU A 22 -8.63 -11.26 -26.57
C LEU A 22 -7.38 -12.06 -26.18
N PRO A 23 -6.72 -12.72 -27.15
CA PRO A 23 -5.48 -13.43 -26.89
C PRO A 23 -4.41 -12.45 -26.42
N PHE A 24 -3.64 -12.83 -25.40
CA PHE A 24 -2.58 -12.00 -24.79
C PHE A 24 -3.05 -10.80 -23.95
N ILE A 25 -4.35 -10.62 -23.73
CA ILE A 25 -4.88 -9.60 -22.82
C ILE A 25 -5.45 -10.28 -21.57
N ASN A 26 -4.86 -9.98 -20.42
CA ASN A 26 -5.37 -10.42 -19.12
C ASN A 26 -6.19 -9.29 -18.47
N ARG A 27 -7.05 -9.61 -17.49
CA ARG A 27 -7.81 -8.64 -16.68
C ARG A 27 -7.02 -7.38 -16.28
N PRO A 28 -5.81 -7.47 -15.68
CA PRO A 28 -5.04 -6.28 -15.29
C PRO A 28 -4.54 -5.45 -16.48
N LEU A 29 -4.42 -6.05 -17.67
CA LEU A 29 -4.06 -5.34 -18.89
C LEU A 29 -5.30 -4.67 -19.50
N ALA A 30 -6.44 -5.35 -19.49
CA ALA A 30 -7.74 -4.82 -19.93
C ALA A 30 -8.15 -3.58 -19.13
N GLU A 31 -8.01 -3.59 -17.81
CA GLU A 31 -8.26 -2.43 -16.95
C GLU A 31 -7.40 -1.22 -17.34
N LYS A 32 -6.12 -1.45 -17.66
CA LYS A 32 -5.22 -0.38 -18.11
C LYS A 32 -5.58 0.16 -19.50
N ILE A 33 -6.12 -0.69 -20.38
CA ILE A 33 -6.64 -0.25 -21.69
C ILE A 33 -7.87 0.64 -21.48
N ILE A 34 -8.78 0.26 -20.59
CA ILE A 34 -9.98 1.07 -20.29
C ILE A 34 -9.57 2.42 -19.68
N ALA A 35 -8.64 2.42 -18.73
CA ALA A 35 -8.14 3.63 -18.09
C ALA A 35 -7.39 4.57 -19.05
N GLY A 36 -6.84 4.06 -20.16
CA GLY A 36 -6.09 4.82 -21.14
C GLY A 36 -6.89 5.33 -22.33
N ARG A 37 -8.22 5.13 -22.36
CA ARG A 37 -9.12 5.66 -23.40
C ARG A 37 -9.13 7.19 -23.38
N PRO A 38 -9.33 7.87 -24.53
CA PRO A 38 -9.59 7.32 -25.87
C PRO A 38 -8.32 7.06 -26.70
N TYR A 39 -8.38 6.07 -27.59
CA TYR A 39 -7.34 5.75 -28.56
C TYR A 39 -7.77 6.19 -29.97
N GLN A 40 -6.87 6.82 -30.72
CA GLN A 40 -7.13 7.24 -32.10
C GLN A 40 -6.66 6.20 -33.10
N THR A 41 -5.57 5.49 -32.77
CA THR A 41 -5.01 4.45 -33.60
C THR A 41 -4.70 3.20 -32.77
N LEU A 42 -4.60 2.04 -33.44
CA LEU A 42 -4.14 0.80 -32.80
C LEU A 42 -2.71 0.92 -32.25
N GLN A 43 -1.89 1.85 -32.75
CA GLN A 43 -0.55 2.09 -32.21
C GLN A 43 -0.58 2.78 -30.84
N ASP A 44 -1.65 3.52 -30.52
CA ASP A 44 -1.78 4.23 -29.25
C ASP A 44 -1.92 3.27 -28.07
N LEU A 45 -2.31 2.01 -28.33
CA LEU A 45 -2.29 0.93 -27.34
C LEU A 45 -0.89 0.69 -26.77
N ARG A 46 0.18 1.08 -27.47
CA ARG A 46 1.56 0.99 -26.96
C ARG A 46 1.82 1.90 -25.75
N ARG A 47 0.95 2.87 -25.47
CA ARG A 47 1.01 3.70 -24.26
C ARG A 47 0.69 2.90 -22.99
N VAL A 48 0.01 1.76 -23.14
CA VAL A 48 -0.34 0.89 -22.01
C VAL A 48 0.85 0.02 -21.65
N ASN A 49 1.32 0.16 -20.41
CA ASN A 49 2.43 -0.64 -19.87
C ASN A 49 2.09 -2.14 -19.91
N GLY A 50 2.81 -2.88 -20.76
CA GLY A 50 2.59 -4.31 -21.04
C GLY A 50 2.17 -4.62 -22.47
N ILE A 51 1.81 -3.62 -23.28
CA ILE A 51 1.45 -3.79 -24.69
C ILE A 51 2.62 -3.35 -25.58
N GLY A 52 3.37 -4.33 -26.08
CA GLY A 52 4.46 -4.09 -27.03
C GLY A 52 4.01 -4.07 -28.49
N LYS A 53 4.90 -3.65 -29.39
CA LYS A 53 4.66 -3.67 -30.86
C LYS A 53 4.23 -5.05 -31.35
N ALA A 54 4.84 -6.11 -30.82
CA ALA A 54 4.51 -7.49 -31.16
C ALA A 54 3.09 -7.88 -30.74
N THR A 55 2.64 -7.44 -29.57
CA THR A 55 1.29 -7.69 -29.05
C THR A 55 0.24 -6.95 -29.88
N VAL A 56 0.48 -5.67 -30.20
CA VAL A 56 -0.41 -4.89 -31.08
C VAL A 56 -0.56 -5.56 -32.45
N GLN A 57 0.52 -6.06 -33.04
CA GLN A 57 0.48 -6.71 -34.33
C GLN A 57 -0.32 -8.03 -34.33
N ARG A 58 -0.30 -8.77 -33.20
CA ARG A 58 -1.11 -9.99 -33.02
C ARG A 58 -2.58 -9.70 -32.75
N LEU A 59 -2.88 -8.55 -32.14
CA LEU A 59 -4.24 -8.11 -31.84
C LEU A 59 -4.91 -7.37 -33.01
N GLN A 60 -4.11 -6.89 -33.98
CA GLN A 60 -4.59 -6.17 -35.15
C GLN A 60 -5.77 -6.82 -35.90
N PRO A 61 -5.87 -8.16 -36.10
CA PRO A 61 -7.02 -8.75 -36.78
C PRO A 61 -8.30 -8.81 -35.94
N PHE A 62 -8.21 -8.63 -34.61
CA PHE A 62 -9.34 -8.77 -33.68
C PHE A 62 -9.85 -7.43 -33.13
N LEU A 63 -9.14 -6.34 -33.41
CA LEU A 63 -9.42 -5.01 -32.86
C LEU A 63 -9.84 -4.03 -33.94
N VAL A 64 -10.82 -3.20 -33.61
CA VAL A 64 -11.18 -1.99 -34.36
C VAL A 64 -11.06 -0.78 -33.45
N VAL A 65 -10.78 0.38 -34.05
CA VAL A 65 -10.80 1.66 -33.35
C VAL A 65 -11.89 2.48 -34.00
N SER A 66 -13.02 2.61 -33.31
CA SER A 66 -14.04 3.57 -33.74
C SER A 66 -13.58 4.93 -33.23
N SER A 67 -13.05 5.75 -34.14
CA SER A 67 -12.92 7.18 -33.89
C SER A 67 -14.34 7.75 -33.84
N GLN A 68 -14.94 7.85 -32.66
CA GLN A 68 -16.13 8.68 -32.50
C GLN A 68 -15.71 10.12 -32.84
N PRO A 69 -16.34 10.77 -33.84
CA PRO A 69 -16.19 12.20 -34.00
C PRO A 69 -16.67 12.83 -32.70
N VAL A 70 -15.80 13.61 -32.09
CA VAL A 70 -16.20 14.52 -31.02
C VAL A 70 -17.38 15.33 -31.58
N GLU A 71 -18.55 15.17 -30.98
CA GLU A 71 -19.69 16.06 -31.18
C GLU A 71 -19.16 17.49 -30.99
N ASN A 72 -19.04 18.22 -32.10
CA ASN A 72 -18.62 19.60 -32.13
C ASN A 72 -19.59 20.44 -31.29
N LEU A 73 -19.16 20.91 -30.12
CA LEU A 73 -19.68 22.15 -29.57
C LEU A 73 -19.28 23.28 -30.56
N PRO A 74 -20.22 24.12 -31.03
CA PRO A 74 -19.93 25.13 -32.03
C PRO A 74 -18.91 26.18 -31.54
N PRO A 75 -18.03 26.68 -32.43
CA PRO A 75 -17.17 27.81 -32.14
C PRO A 75 -18.00 29.10 -32.15
N SER A 76 -18.30 29.65 -30.98
CA SER A 76 -18.76 31.04 -30.87
C SER A 76 -17.59 31.97 -31.16
N GLN A 77 -17.37 32.25 -32.44
CA GLN A 77 -16.66 33.46 -32.86
C GLN A 77 -17.68 34.60 -32.91
N ASP A 78 -17.49 35.59 -32.04
CA ASP A 78 -17.75 36.98 -32.40
C ASP A 78 -16.63 37.87 -31.86
N GLN A 79 -16.23 38.80 -32.72
CA GLN A 79 -14.92 39.41 -32.81
C GLN A 79 -14.93 40.87 -32.31
N LYS A 80 -13.83 41.29 -31.67
CA LYS A 80 -13.09 42.55 -31.91
C LYS A 80 -13.67 43.88 -31.37
N SER A 81 -13.06 44.44 -30.32
CA SER A 81 -12.46 45.81 -30.26
C SER A 81 -12.01 46.21 -28.83
N SER A 82 -10.77 46.68 -28.69
CA SER A 82 -10.11 47.19 -27.46
C SER A 82 -10.47 48.69 -27.19
N PRO A 83 -10.15 49.33 -26.02
CA PRO A 83 -8.76 49.59 -25.56
C PRO A 83 -8.50 49.55 -24.00
N PRO A 84 -7.22 49.58 -23.56
CA PRO A 84 -6.75 49.67 -22.16
C PRO A 84 -6.61 51.15 -21.68
N PRO A 85 -6.23 51.54 -20.43
CA PRO A 85 -5.66 50.80 -19.27
C PRO A 85 -6.40 51.09 -17.93
N GLU A 86 -5.95 50.54 -16.79
CA GLU A 86 -5.82 51.23 -15.47
C GLU A 86 -5.87 50.25 -14.27
N ALA A 87 -4.69 50.11 -13.65
CA ALA A 87 -4.35 49.75 -12.27
C ALA A 87 -5.38 49.00 -11.38
N ALA A 88 -5.07 47.73 -11.09
CA ALA A 88 -5.00 47.19 -9.72
C ALA A 88 -4.33 45.80 -9.71
N THR A 89 -3.11 45.72 -9.19
CA THR A 89 -2.51 44.50 -8.56
C THR A 89 -3.37 44.09 -7.33
N PRO A 90 -3.28 42.89 -6.69
CA PRO A 90 -2.30 41.78 -6.87
C PRO A 90 -2.81 40.32 -6.61
N LEU A 91 -1.88 39.35 -6.65
CA LEU A 91 -1.85 38.04 -5.92
C LEU A 91 -2.50 36.77 -6.56
N PRO A 92 -2.02 35.54 -6.21
CA PRO A 92 -1.38 34.61 -7.14
C PRO A 92 -2.21 33.36 -7.49
N GLU A 93 -1.82 32.75 -8.59
CA GLU A 93 -2.35 31.51 -9.18
C GLU A 93 -1.79 30.26 -8.46
N PRO A 94 -2.63 29.31 -8.01
CA PRO A 94 -2.15 28.00 -7.59
C PRO A 94 -2.00 27.09 -8.81
N GLU A 95 -0.77 26.75 -9.16
CA GLU A 95 -0.47 25.65 -10.09
C GLU A 95 -0.93 24.30 -9.50
N PRO A 96 -1.65 23.44 -10.24
CA PRO A 96 -1.87 22.06 -9.83
C PRO A 96 -0.62 21.22 -10.13
N ALA A 97 0.26 21.09 -9.15
CA ALA A 97 1.30 20.07 -9.12
C ALA A 97 0.71 18.73 -8.65
N PHE A 98 0.29 17.87 -9.59
CA PHE A 98 0.09 16.44 -9.31
C PHE A 98 0.70 15.59 -10.43
N SER A 99 2.02 15.62 -10.50
CA SER A 99 2.78 14.55 -11.13
C SER A 99 3.11 13.51 -10.07
N ASN A 100 2.69 12.28 -10.34
CA ASN A 100 3.21 11.01 -9.80
C ASN A 100 2.66 10.53 -8.44
N LEU A 101 1.48 9.91 -8.48
CA LEU A 101 1.15 8.82 -7.55
C LEU A 101 1.23 7.49 -8.31
N THR A 102 2.44 6.92 -8.37
CA THR A 102 2.63 5.51 -8.69
C THR A 102 2.17 4.72 -7.48
N ILE A 103 0.98 4.12 -7.55
CA ILE A 103 0.53 3.12 -6.59
C ILE A 103 1.23 1.81 -6.99
N GLU A 104 2.39 1.57 -6.40
CA GLU A 104 3.06 0.29 -6.45
C GLU A 104 2.26 -0.69 -5.57
N ASN A 105 1.60 -1.65 -6.21
CA ASN A 105 0.87 -2.71 -5.52
C ASN A 105 1.91 -3.71 -4.97
N PRO A 106 2.03 -3.92 -3.65
CA PRO A 106 2.98 -4.89 -3.11
C PRO A 106 2.59 -6.32 -3.54
N PRO A 107 3.56 -7.20 -3.81
CA PRO A 107 3.25 -8.58 -4.19
C PRO A 107 2.60 -9.35 -3.04
N LEU A 108 1.52 -10.08 -3.35
CA LEU A 108 0.91 -11.05 -2.45
C LEU A 108 1.96 -12.08 -1.96
N PRO A 109 2.00 -12.42 -0.66
CA PRO A 109 2.79 -13.54 -0.15
C PRO A 109 2.35 -14.85 -0.81
N ALA A 110 3.32 -15.62 -1.30
CA ALA A 110 3.11 -16.97 -1.81
C ALA A 110 2.52 -17.89 -0.72
N GLU A 111 1.51 -18.67 -1.08
CA GLU A 111 0.99 -19.79 -0.27
C GLU A 111 2.14 -20.73 0.12
N GLN A 112 2.38 -20.86 1.42
CA GLN A 112 3.21 -21.93 1.98
C GLN A 112 2.43 -23.24 1.94
N PRO A 113 3.04 -24.40 1.60
CA PRO A 113 2.39 -25.68 1.74
C PRO A 113 2.16 -25.99 3.23
N LEU A 114 0.92 -26.28 3.59
CA LEU A 114 0.51 -26.77 4.91
C LEU A 114 1.30 -28.03 5.32
N PRO A 115 1.80 -28.13 6.56
CA PRO A 115 2.25 -29.41 7.11
C PRO A 115 1.04 -30.24 7.57
N GLU A 116 1.07 -31.54 7.27
CA GLU A 116 0.08 -32.55 7.65
C GLU A 116 -0.12 -32.66 9.17
N PRO A 117 -1.31 -33.12 9.63
CA PRO A 117 -1.62 -33.22 11.05
C PRO A 117 -0.85 -34.38 11.71
N ALA A 118 -0.08 -34.03 12.73
CA ALA A 118 0.49 -35.02 13.65
C ALA A 118 -0.65 -35.72 14.41
N THR A 119 -0.88 -36.98 14.05
CA THR A 119 -1.66 -37.92 14.86
C THR A 119 -0.73 -38.43 15.96
N GLY A 120 -1.14 -38.22 17.21
CA GLY A 120 -0.36 -38.66 18.36
C GLY A 120 -0.37 -40.17 18.53
N GLU A 121 0.77 -40.73 18.90
CA GLU A 121 0.84 -41.94 19.71
C GLU A 121 1.93 -41.75 20.77
N ALA A 122 1.48 -41.67 22.02
CA ALA A 122 2.30 -41.94 23.18
C ALA A 122 2.63 -43.43 23.21
N GLN A 123 3.91 -43.81 23.35
CA GLN A 123 4.27 -44.93 24.23
C GLN A 123 5.78 -45.14 24.41
N ARG A 124 6.11 -45.20 25.71
CA ARG A 124 7.00 -46.16 26.38
C ARG A 124 8.51 -46.10 26.14
N LEU A 125 9.18 -45.68 27.21
CA LEU A 125 10.41 -46.27 27.74
C LEU A 125 10.42 -47.80 27.58
N PRO A 126 11.56 -48.38 27.17
CA PRO A 126 11.89 -49.75 27.53
C PRO A 126 13.00 -49.83 28.61
N PRO A 127 13.04 -50.94 29.36
CA PRO A 127 13.66 -51.04 30.66
C PRO A 127 15.08 -51.60 30.65
N GLU A 128 15.73 -51.36 31.78
CA GLU A 128 16.74 -52.16 32.47
C GLU A 128 16.80 -53.65 32.04
N SER A 129 18.00 -54.13 31.74
CA SER A 129 18.35 -55.54 31.84
C SER A 129 19.74 -55.68 32.43
N SER A 130 19.76 -56.42 33.53
CA SER A 130 20.85 -56.66 34.46
C SER A 130 21.76 -57.80 34.00
N GLN A 131 23.08 -57.59 34.19
CA GLN A 131 24.09 -58.54 34.73
C GLN A 131 24.44 -59.83 33.93
N PRO A 132 25.61 -60.49 34.14
CA PRO A 132 26.37 -60.68 35.40
C PRO A 132 27.91 -60.47 35.27
N GLU A 133 28.62 -59.99 36.30
CA GLU A 133 29.36 -60.76 37.33
C GLU A 133 30.81 -61.17 36.95
N ALA A 134 31.71 -60.94 37.91
CA ALA A 134 33.04 -61.50 38.11
C ALA A 134 34.19 -61.10 37.16
N ALA A 135 35.14 -60.33 37.70
CA ALA A 135 36.46 -60.88 38.03
C ALA A 135 37.35 -59.82 38.70
N THR A 136 37.46 -59.92 40.03
CA THR A 136 38.56 -59.40 40.83
C THR A 136 39.86 -60.09 40.42
N PRO A 137 41.00 -59.39 40.27
CA PRO A 137 42.28 -60.00 40.57
C PRO A 137 42.66 -59.78 42.06
N PRO A 138 43.31 -60.76 42.69
CA PRO A 138 43.49 -60.84 44.15
C PRO A 138 44.51 -59.83 44.70
N PRO A 139 44.50 -59.58 46.03
CA PRO A 139 45.59 -58.89 46.71
C PRO A 139 46.80 -59.83 46.78
N VAL A 140 47.88 -59.47 46.10
CA VAL A 140 49.17 -60.13 46.35
C VAL A 140 49.87 -59.36 47.44
N SER A 141 49.68 -59.85 48.66
CA SER A 141 50.48 -59.57 49.84
C SER A 141 51.89 -60.10 49.60
N PHE A 142 52.90 -59.23 49.63
CA PHE A 142 54.29 -59.65 49.81
C PHE A 142 54.74 -59.35 51.25
N PRO A 143 55.23 -60.37 51.98
CA PRO A 143 55.66 -60.32 53.37
C PRO A 143 56.61 -59.19 53.78
N PHE A 144 56.34 -58.70 54.99
CA PHE A 144 57.25 -57.94 55.82
C PHE A 144 58.47 -58.81 56.15
N GLU A 145 59.63 -58.48 55.59
CA GLU A 145 60.92 -59.01 56.05
C GLU A 145 61.71 -57.85 56.65
N GLN A 146 61.48 -57.64 57.94
CA GLN A 146 62.40 -56.93 58.80
C GLN A 146 63.33 -57.99 59.37
N PRO A 147 64.65 -57.85 59.14
CA PRO A 147 65.50 -57.87 60.31
C PRO A 147 66.65 -56.86 60.25
N SER A 148 66.94 -56.37 61.46
CA SER A 148 68.28 -56.00 61.92
C SER A 148 68.82 -54.63 61.53
N GLN A 149 68.48 -53.67 62.40
CA GLN A 149 69.40 -52.71 63.01
C GLN A 149 70.82 -52.69 62.42
N VAL A 150 71.02 -51.83 61.42
CA VAL A 150 72.32 -51.24 61.17
C VAL A 150 72.35 -49.94 61.96
N LYS A 151 73.15 -49.98 63.03
CA LYS A 151 73.61 -48.90 63.88
C LYS A 151 73.57 -47.54 63.16
N GLU A 152 72.78 -46.62 63.72
CA GLU A 152 72.74 -45.21 63.37
C GLU A 152 74.15 -44.69 63.10
N VAL A 153 74.39 -44.36 61.84
CA VAL A 153 75.34 -43.32 61.47
C VAL A 153 74.51 -42.27 60.77
N PHE A 154 73.80 -41.46 61.56
CA PHE A 154 73.45 -40.14 61.06
C PHE A 154 74.77 -39.48 60.67
N PRO A 155 75.00 -39.11 59.40
CA PRO A 155 75.99 -38.09 59.16
C PRO A 155 75.50 -36.88 59.96
N SER A 156 76.19 -36.53 61.04
CA SER A 156 76.10 -35.17 61.51
C SER A 156 76.62 -34.37 60.31
N PHE A 157 75.69 -33.77 59.57
CA PHE A 157 76.06 -32.70 58.67
C PHE A 157 76.57 -31.61 59.60
N GLY A 158 77.88 -31.63 59.84
CA GLY A 158 78.57 -30.52 60.45
C GLY A 158 78.15 -29.32 59.65
N ALA A 159 77.34 -28.46 60.25
CA ALA A 159 77.00 -27.18 59.68
C ALA A 159 78.33 -26.45 59.52
N ALA A 160 78.88 -26.51 58.30
CA ALA A 160 79.88 -25.55 57.90
C ALA A 160 79.29 -24.18 58.24
N PRO A 161 80.03 -23.28 58.90
CA PRO A 161 79.51 -21.95 59.19
C PRO A 161 79.22 -21.31 57.85
N VAL A 162 77.96 -21.33 57.44
CA VAL A 162 77.55 -20.74 56.18
C VAL A 162 77.81 -19.26 56.35
N ASP A 163 78.74 -18.75 55.55
CA ASP A 163 79.18 -17.38 55.65
C ASP A 163 77.97 -16.47 55.42
N ARG A 164 77.69 -15.59 56.39
CA ARG A 164 76.46 -14.78 56.41
C ARG A 164 76.34 -13.93 55.14
N SER A 165 77.46 -13.58 54.54
CA SER A 165 77.55 -12.86 53.26
C SER A 165 77.03 -13.68 52.07
N GLN A 166 77.31 -14.99 52.02
CA GLN A 166 76.88 -15.90 50.94
C GLN A 166 75.38 -16.20 51.03
N ILE A 167 74.83 -16.32 52.24
CA ILE A 167 73.37 -16.48 52.45
C ILE A 167 72.62 -15.24 51.97
N LEU A 168 73.16 -14.03 52.21
CA LEU A 168 72.56 -12.79 51.75
C LEU A 168 72.61 -12.65 50.22
N LEU A 169 73.73 -13.06 49.59
CA LEU A 169 73.87 -13.06 48.14
C LEU A 169 72.90 -14.05 47.47
N TRP A 170 72.89 -15.31 47.91
CA TRP A 170 71.96 -16.32 47.39
C TRP A 170 70.50 -15.98 47.73
N GLY A 171 70.24 -15.42 48.90
CA GLY A 171 68.92 -14.94 49.30
C GLY A 171 68.39 -13.83 48.39
N SER A 172 69.25 -12.89 47.98
CA SER A 172 68.88 -11.85 47.01
C SER A 172 68.57 -12.43 45.63
N VAL A 173 69.38 -13.39 45.15
CA VAL A 173 69.13 -14.07 43.86
C VAL A 173 67.79 -14.82 43.88
N VAL A 174 67.50 -15.56 44.95
CA VAL A 174 66.23 -16.27 45.11
C VAL A 174 65.06 -15.29 45.22
N ALA A 175 65.21 -14.19 45.95
CA ALA A 175 64.17 -13.16 46.06
C ALA A 175 63.86 -12.49 44.71
N LEU A 176 64.89 -12.21 43.89
CA LEU A 176 64.73 -11.62 42.56
C LEU A 176 64.05 -12.60 41.59
N LEU A 177 64.37 -13.89 41.69
CA LEU A 177 63.71 -14.94 40.93
C LEU A 177 62.23 -15.07 41.29
N ILE A 178 61.88 -15.03 42.59
CA ILE A 178 60.48 -15.05 43.04
C ILE A 178 59.74 -13.79 42.59
N LEU A 179 60.37 -12.62 42.65
CA LEU A 179 59.80 -11.37 42.17
C LEU A 179 59.52 -11.43 40.66
N PHE A 180 60.49 -11.93 39.87
CA PHE A 180 60.32 -12.12 38.44
C PHE A 180 59.21 -13.12 38.13
N LEU A 181 59.16 -14.25 38.85
CA LEU A 181 58.12 -15.25 38.66
C LEU A 181 56.73 -14.71 39.05
N SER A 182 56.64 -13.88 40.09
CA SER A 182 55.42 -13.17 40.49
C SER A 182 54.98 -12.14 39.45
N LEU A 183 55.93 -11.44 38.83
CA LEU A 183 55.67 -10.50 37.73
C LEU A 183 55.16 -11.24 36.48
N LEU A 184 55.79 -12.37 36.11
CA LEU A 184 55.32 -13.22 35.00
C LEU A 184 53.95 -13.82 35.30
N PHE A 185 53.70 -14.23 36.54
CA PHE A 185 52.41 -14.76 36.95
C PHE A 185 51.33 -13.67 36.89
N ASN A 186 51.61 -12.45 37.36
CA ASN A 186 50.73 -11.30 37.19
C ASN A 186 50.47 -10.98 35.72
N LEU A 187 51.53 -10.94 34.89
CA LEU A 187 51.39 -10.74 33.45
C LEU A 187 50.61 -11.88 32.79
N GLY A 188 50.76 -13.11 33.26
CA GLY A 188 50.00 -14.28 32.81
C GLY A 188 48.52 -14.14 33.14
N ILE A 189 48.18 -13.74 34.37
CA ILE A 189 46.80 -13.45 34.78
C ILE A 189 46.21 -12.31 33.95
N LEU A 190 46.95 -11.20 33.78
CA LEU A 190 46.51 -10.10 32.92
C LEU A 190 46.36 -10.55 31.46
N SER A 191 47.27 -11.38 30.95
CA SER A 191 47.20 -11.91 29.59
C SER A 191 46.02 -12.87 29.40
N VAL A 192 45.64 -13.65 30.41
CA VAL A 192 44.48 -14.54 30.35
C VAL A 192 43.18 -13.75 30.47
N ILE A 193 43.10 -12.78 31.38
CA ILE A 193 41.93 -11.90 31.54
C ILE A 193 41.72 -11.02 30.31
N ASN A 194 42.80 -10.50 29.72
CA ASN A 194 42.74 -9.62 28.53
C ASN A 194 42.69 -10.44 27.22
N GLY A 195 43.21 -11.67 27.20
CA GLY A 195 43.27 -12.59 26.07
C GLY A 195 42.00 -13.45 25.89
N GLY A 196 41.27 -13.76 26.96
CA GLY A 196 39.98 -14.47 26.90
C GLY A 196 38.88 -13.68 26.17
N VAL A 197 39.10 -12.38 25.96
CA VAL A 197 38.16 -11.48 25.31
C VAL A 197 38.47 -11.28 23.82
N ARG A 198 39.63 -11.76 23.33
CA ARG A 198 40.12 -11.43 21.98
C ARG A 198 39.62 -12.35 20.87
N TYR A 199 39.09 -13.53 21.17
CA TYR A 199 38.64 -14.48 20.14
C TYR A 199 37.16 -14.86 20.18
N ALA A 200 36.45 -14.66 21.30
CA ALA A 200 34.99 -14.84 21.37
C ALA A 200 34.17 -13.57 21.04
N ARG A 201 34.84 -12.41 20.88
CA ARG A 201 34.21 -11.09 20.74
C ARG A 201 33.94 -10.71 19.28
N VAL A 202 34.71 -11.18 18.31
CA VAL A 202 34.58 -10.74 16.91
C VAL A 202 33.29 -11.25 16.27
N ASN A 203 33.00 -12.55 16.39
CA ASN A 203 31.81 -13.15 15.76
C ASN A 203 30.50 -12.71 16.43
N ARG A 204 30.51 -12.45 17.75
CA ARG A 204 29.33 -11.94 18.47
C ARG A 204 29.07 -10.46 18.18
N VAL A 205 30.13 -9.66 17.99
CA VAL A 205 29.97 -8.24 17.59
C VAL A 205 29.45 -8.15 16.15
N ALA A 206 29.91 -9.02 15.25
CA ALA A 206 29.38 -9.10 13.89
C ALA A 206 27.89 -9.49 13.86
N ASP A 207 27.47 -10.47 14.67
CA ASP A 207 26.06 -10.85 14.81
C ASP A 207 25.21 -9.72 15.44
N LEU A 208 25.76 -9.00 16.41
CA LEU A 208 25.08 -7.88 17.06
C LEU A 208 24.95 -6.69 16.10
N GLU A 209 25.95 -6.41 15.28
CA GLU A 209 25.91 -5.40 14.22
C GLU A 209 24.88 -5.75 13.14
N GLN A 210 24.80 -7.03 12.75
CA GLN A 210 23.79 -7.52 11.83
C GLN A 210 22.38 -7.37 12.42
N ARG A 211 22.16 -7.73 13.69
CA ARG A 211 20.88 -7.57 14.38
C ARG A 211 20.49 -6.11 14.52
N LEU A 212 21.43 -5.21 14.81
CA LEU A 212 21.18 -3.77 14.86
C LEU A 212 20.80 -3.23 13.48
N SER A 213 21.43 -3.71 12.41
CA SER A 213 21.07 -3.35 11.03
C SER A 213 19.64 -3.81 10.69
N ILE A 214 19.28 -5.04 11.04
CA ILE A 214 17.92 -5.57 10.84
C ILE A 214 16.91 -4.76 11.64
N LEU A 215 17.17 -4.50 12.92
CA LEU A 215 16.26 -3.74 13.78
C LEU A 215 16.07 -2.29 13.29
N SER A 216 17.13 -1.67 12.77
CA SER A 216 17.05 -0.36 12.11
C SER A 216 16.19 -0.42 10.85
N LYS A 217 16.31 -1.49 10.05
CA LYS A 217 15.51 -1.68 8.84
C LYS A 217 14.04 -1.93 9.16
N ASP A 218 13.76 -2.73 10.17
CA ASP A 218 12.41 -2.97 10.65
C ASP A 218 11.78 -1.68 11.18
N THR A 219 12.56 -0.83 11.87
CA THR A 219 12.09 0.48 12.35
C THR A 219 11.72 1.41 11.19
N GLU A 220 12.52 1.40 10.11
CA GLU A 220 12.22 2.18 8.91
C GLU A 220 10.97 1.65 8.18
N ASN A 221 10.83 0.32 8.08
CA ASN A 221 9.64 -0.31 7.52
C ASN A 221 8.38 0.02 8.33
N LEU A 222 8.43 -0.09 9.66
CA LEU A 222 7.32 0.28 10.54
C LEU A 222 6.95 1.76 10.38
N ARG A 223 7.94 2.64 10.21
CA ARG A 223 7.69 4.06 9.95
C ARG A 223 6.98 4.28 8.61
N GLN A 224 7.39 3.56 7.57
CA GLN A 224 6.74 3.59 6.26
C GLN A 224 5.31 3.04 6.35
N GLU A 225 5.09 1.93 7.05
CA GLU A 225 3.77 1.38 7.31
C GLU A 225 2.85 2.38 8.01
N VAL A 226 3.32 3.02 9.09
CA VAL A 226 2.54 4.07 9.80
C VAL A 226 2.20 5.23 8.87
N SER A 227 3.13 5.66 8.02
CA SER A 227 2.85 6.72 7.04
C SER A 227 1.79 6.29 6.02
N SER A 228 1.80 5.01 5.60
CA SER A 228 0.81 4.46 4.69
C SER A 228 -0.57 4.33 5.35
N LEU A 229 -0.62 3.92 6.62
CA LEU A 229 -1.85 3.87 7.42
C LEU A 229 -2.44 5.27 7.58
N ARG A 230 -1.61 6.28 7.81
CA ARG A 230 -2.05 7.67 7.88
C ARG A 230 -2.61 8.16 6.55
N ALA A 231 -1.93 7.92 5.44
CA ALA A 231 -2.43 8.27 4.11
C ALA A 231 -3.77 7.58 3.79
N ARG A 232 -3.94 6.33 4.24
CA ARG A 232 -5.22 5.61 4.11
C ARG A 232 -6.32 6.24 4.96
N LEU A 233 -6.02 6.66 6.19
CA LEU A 233 -6.98 7.37 7.05
C LEU A 233 -7.38 8.71 6.45
N ASP A 234 -6.42 9.49 5.96
CA ASP A 234 -6.70 10.76 5.27
C ASP A 234 -7.58 10.52 4.02
N GLY A 235 -7.37 9.42 3.31
CA GLY A 235 -8.22 8.99 2.19
C GLY A 235 -9.64 8.62 2.61
N LEU A 236 -9.84 8.05 3.80
CA LEU A 236 -11.17 7.76 4.34
C LEU A 236 -11.89 9.03 4.78
N GLU A 237 -11.19 9.98 5.40
CA GLU A 237 -11.75 11.29 5.74
C GLU A 237 -12.18 12.05 4.47
N ALA A 238 -11.36 12.01 3.42
CA ALA A 238 -11.74 12.57 2.13
C ALA A 238 -12.96 11.87 1.52
N LEU A 239 -13.10 10.55 1.67
CA LEU A 239 -14.27 9.81 1.21
C LEU A 239 -15.54 10.23 1.98
N THR A 240 -15.43 10.47 3.29
CA THR A 240 -16.52 11.02 4.11
C THR A 240 -16.94 12.40 3.62
N GLY A 241 -15.99 13.32 3.39
CA GLY A 241 -16.33 14.65 2.85
C GLY A 241 -16.97 14.60 1.46
N ARG A 242 -16.60 13.61 0.63
CA ARG A 242 -17.27 13.37 -0.66
C ARG A 242 -18.67 12.80 -0.49
N MET A 243 -18.91 11.96 0.52
CA MET A 243 -20.24 11.44 0.82
C MET A 243 -21.17 12.56 1.29
N ASP A 244 -20.68 13.47 2.14
CA ASP A 244 -21.44 14.65 2.57
C ASP A 244 -21.80 15.54 1.37
N ALA A 245 -20.86 15.75 0.44
CA ALA A 245 -21.12 16.50 -0.79
C ALA A 245 -22.16 15.82 -1.69
N LEU A 246 -22.11 14.49 -1.83
CA LEU A 246 -23.12 13.72 -2.59
C LEU A 246 -24.49 13.77 -1.91
N GLU A 247 -24.55 13.73 -0.59
CA GLU A 247 -25.81 13.87 0.15
C GLU A 247 -26.40 15.26 -0.05
N GLN A 248 -25.57 16.30 -0.01
CA GLN A 248 -25.98 17.67 -0.29
C GLN A 248 -26.48 17.86 -1.73
N GLU A 249 -25.79 17.28 -2.71
CA GLU A 249 -26.22 17.28 -4.12
C GLU A 249 -27.54 16.54 -4.31
N SER A 250 -27.71 15.37 -3.69
CA SER A 250 -28.96 14.60 -3.69
C SER A 250 -30.12 15.40 -3.05
N ALA A 251 -29.87 16.09 -1.94
CA ALA A 251 -30.86 16.97 -1.32
C ALA A 251 -31.24 18.12 -2.27
N ALA A 252 -30.27 18.74 -2.93
CA ALA A 252 -30.51 19.81 -3.90
C ALA A 252 -31.32 19.31 -5.12
N LEU A 253 -31.04 18.11 -5.64
CA LEU A 253 -31.80 17.49 -6.72
C LEU A 253 -33.26 17.25 -6.35
N ARG A 254 -33.54 16.82 -5.12
CA ARG A 254 -34.93 16.66 -4.62
C ARG A 254 -35.65 17.99 -4.60
N THR A 255 -35.02 19.05 -4.09
CA THR A 255 -35.60 20.40 -4.09
C THR A 255 -35.84 20.92 -5.51
N GLN A 256 -34.90 20.68 -6.44
CA GLN A 256 -35.09 21.04 -7.85
C GLN A 256 -36.27 20.31 -8.48
N ALA A 257 -36.46 19.01 -8.18
CA ALA A 257 -37.59 18.24 -8.68
C ALA A 257 -38.94 18.77 -8.14
N GLU A 258 -39.00 19.11 -6.85
CA GLU A 258 -40.19 19.75 -6.24
C GLU A 258 -40.49 21.11 -6.89
N GLN A 259 -39.46 21.91 -7.15
CA GLN A 259 -39.61 23.20 -7.82
C GLN A 259 -40.10 23.05 -9.25
N LEU A 260 -39.56 22.10 -10.02
CA LEU A 260 -40.01 21.81 -11.39
C LEU A 260 -41.48 21.35 -11.42
N SER A 261 -41.87 20.51 -10.45
CA SER A 261 -43.27 20.09 -10.29
C SER A 261 -44.17 21.30 -10.03
N GLY A 262 -43.77 22.20 -9.13
CA GLY A 262 -44.52 23.44 -8.87
C GLY A 262 -44.60 24.37 -10.09
N GLN A 263 -43.56 24.40 -10.93
CA GLN A 263 -43.59 25.13 -12.20
C GLN A 263 -44.61 24.53 -13.16
N MET A 264 -44.67 23.20 -13.31
CA MET A 264 -45.69 22.53 -14.13
C MET A 264 -47.11 22.84 -13.64
N ASP A 265 -47.34 22.82 -12.32
CA ASP A 265 -48.63 23.17 -11.74
C ASP A 265 -49.04 24.62 -12.05
N SER A 266 -48.09 25.55 -11.97
CA SER A 266 -48.35 26.96 -12.28
C SER A 266 -48.62 27.19 -13.77
N LEU A 267 -47.86 26.54 -14.67
CA LEU A 267 -48.11 26.54 -16.11
C LEU A 267 -49.49 25.99 -16.44
N ASN A 268 -49.90 24.90 -15.79
CA ASN A 268 -51.21 24.30 -16.05
C ASN A 268 -52.36 25.23 -15.58
N ARG A 269 -52.17 25.93 -14.45
CA ARG A 269 -53.12 26.97 -14.00
C ARG A 269 -53.19 28.15 -14.98
N GLN A 270 -52.05 28.59 -15.52
CA GLN A 270 -52.00 29.65 -16.53
C GLN A 270 -52.72 29.23 -17.83
N LEU A 271 -52.55 27.97 -18.26
CA LEU A 271 -53.28 27.43 -19.41
C LEU A 271 -54.78 27.41 -19.16
N GLU A 272 -55.22 27.00 -17.96
CA GLU A 272 -56.63 26.98 -17.59
C GLU A 272 -57.23 28.40 -17.52
N GLU A 273 -56.49 29.35 -16.97
CA GLU A 273 -56.88 30.75 -16.95
C GLU A 273 -57.01 31.34 -18.37
N THR A 274 -56.03 31.06 -19.24
CA THR A 274 -56.06 31.51 -20.64
C THR A 274 -57.24 30.90 -21.39
N ARG A 275 -57.56 29.63 -21.16
CA ARG A 275 -58.76 28.98 -21.73
C ARG A 275 -60.05 29.62 -21.25
N SER A 276 -60.12 29.94 -19.96
CA SER A 276 -61.26 30.65 -19.37
C SER A 276 -61.45 32.03 -20.02
N GLN A 277 -60.36 32.79 -20.22
CA GLN A 277 -60.39 34.07 -20.92
C GLN A 277 -60.86 33.94 -22.37
N LEU A 278 -60.41 32.90 -23.10
CA LEU A 278 -60.88 32.62 -24.46
C LEU A 278 -62.39 32.31 -24.49
N SER A 279 -62.89 31.51 -23.56
CA SER A 279 -64.32 31.21 -23.44
C SER A 279 -65.15 32.47 -23.17
N GLN A 280 -64.66 33.34 -22.29
CA GLN A 280 -65.32 34.63 -22.01
C GLN A 280 -65.29 35.57 -23.23
N LEU A 281 -64.20 35.58 -23.99
CA LEU A 281 -64.09 36.37 -25.22
C LEU A 281 -65.08 35.87 -26.27
N ASP A 282 -65.16 34.56 -26.48
CA ASP A 282 -66.12 33.92 -27.39
C ASP A 282 -67.57 34.26 -27.01
N GLN A 283 -67.89 34.18 -25.70
CA GLN A 283 -69.20 34.57 -25.20
C GLN A 283 -69.50 36.06 -25.47
N ARG A 284 -68.53 36.96 -25.28
CA ARG A 284 -68.68 38.39 -25.60
C ARG A 284 -68.91 38.63 -27.09
N VAL A 285 -68.18 37.94 -27.96
CA VAL A 285 -68.35 38.01 -29.41
C VAL A 285 -69.77 37.55 -29.78
N SER A 286 -70.24 36.42 -29.26
CA SER A 286 -71.61 35.92 -29.54
C SER A 286 -72.73 36.88 -29.10
N VAL A 287 -72.50 37.65 -28.03
CA VAL A 287 -73.45 38.68 -27.56
C VAL A 287 -73.40 39.89 -28.49
N PHE A 288 -72.20 40.29 -28.92
CA PHE A 288 -72.01 41.37 -29.87
C PHE A 288 -72.62 41.05 -31.24
N ASP A 289 -72.46 39.83 -31.75
CA ASP A 289 -73.07 39.38 -32.99
C ASP A 289 -74.60 39.46 -32.92
N ARG A 290 -75.19 39.01 -31.81
CA ARG A 290 -76.64 39.15 -31.57
C ARG A 290 -77.08 40.61 -31.46
N PHE A 291 -76.25 41.46 -30.88
CA PHE A 291 -76.50 42.90 -30.82
C PHE A 291 -76.51 43.52 -32.22
N LEU A 292 -75.53 43.20 -33.06
CA LEU A 292 -75.45 43.67 -34.45
C LEU A 292 -76.63 43.17 -35.29
N GLU A 293 -77.04 41.90 -35.14
CA GLU A 293 -78.19 41.35 -35.86
C GLU A 293 -79.49 42.07 -35.47
N ARG A 294 -79.67 42.37 -34.18
CA ARG A 294 -80.83 43.12 -33.70
C ARG A 294 -80.82 44.57 -34.19
N LEU A 295 -79.65 45.21 -34.22
CA LEU A 295 -79.49 46.57 -34.76
C LEU A 295 -79.79 46.59 -36.27
N ARG A 296 -79.33 45.58 -37.01
CA ARG A 296 -79.65 45.39 -38.44
C ARG A 296 -81.16 45.21 -38.66
N SER A 297 -81.82 44.38 -37.86
CA SER A 297 -83.26 44.16 -37.94
C SER A 297 -84.05 45.46 -37.76
N LEU A 298 -83.69 46.30 -36.78
CA LEU A 298 -84.34 47.59 -36.52
C LEU A 298 -84.14 48.60 -37.65
N LEU A 299 -82.93 48.65 -38.22
CA LEU A 299 -82.67 49.49 -39.39
C LEU A 299 -83.52 49.06 -40.59
N ASN A 300 -83.67 47.75 -40.81
CA ASN A 300 -84.47 47.23 -41.92
C ASN A 300 -85.98 47.46 -41.73
N GLU A 301 -86.46 47.50 -40.48
CA GLU A 301 -87.86 47.78 -40.15
C GLU A 301 -88.22 49.27 -40.30
N THR A 302 -87.24 50.16 -40.11
CA THR A 302 -87.42 51.62 -40.17
C THR A 302 -87.19 52.22 -41.56
N LEU A 303 -86.61 51.47 -42.49
CA LEU A 303 -86.47 51.83 -43.90
C LEU A 303 -87.54 51.08 -44.73
N PRO A 304 -88.76 51.62 -44.88
CA PRO A 304 -89.73 51.02 -45.80
C PRO A 304 -89.17 51.09 -47.22
N VAL A 305 -88.99 49.92 -47.84
CA VAL A 305 -88.71 49.78 -49.27
C VAL A 305 -89.90 50.37 -50.02
N GLN A 306 -89.79 51.62 -50.50
CA GLN A 306 -90.74 52.14 -51.47
C GLN A 306 -90.50 51.46 -52.83
N PRO A 307 -91.58 51.07 -53.53
CA PRO A 307 -91.52 50.35 -54.79
C PRO A 307 -90.94 51.18 -55.95
#